data_AF-A0A1B0BMA9-F1
#
_entry.id   AF-A0A1B0BMA9-F1
#
_cell.length_a   1.000
_cell.length_b   1.000
_cell.length_c   1.000
_cell.angle_alpha   90.00
_cell.angle_beta   90.00
_cell.angle_gamma   90.00
#
_symmetry.space_group_name_H-M   'P 1'
#
loop_
_entity.id
_entity.type
_entity.pdbx_description
1 polymer ?
#
loop_
_entity_poly.entity_id
_entity_poly.type
_entity_poly.pdbx_seq_one_letter_code
_entity_poly.pdbx_strand_id
1 'polypeptide(L)'
;MAYTVESIGLRLLTINNFKGSPMVQVDLYVSLLDEILGNRNKNLYDIFDVFVRNTVSGKVNVVVARMTISKLISKLRRISDVLAIDLCQITLERLPRNYLFDEHIADVIQLNASIVERHGFAKEAAVTLATLPFDKASSYNTVPFRFDMYVKIASLFLEADDVGQAEVYIKRAAKLESKITVLQSTISYRMYYARILERRHKFVEAAEYYKDLSSITHVSLPVLQRAIVCTILSPFCQERSMLLAQLHQDNRIKNLLAHDIIEKMHLKIVVKRPELQEFETLLQEHHKAIMTNGISVFDRAIIEHNVMACDKICDIISFEALAAISGTPTDVTELVASKMIAEGRLEGHIGE
;
A
#
# COMPACT_ATOMS: atom_id res chain seq x y z
N MET A 1 -48.59 11.32 1.83
CA MET A 1 -48.35 11.48 0.38
C MET A 1 -47.41 10.36 -0.05
N ALA A 2 -47.74 9.62 -1.12
CA ALA A 2 -46.83 8.58 -1.62
C ALA A 2 -45.56 9.25 -2.14
N TYR A 3 -44.38 8.80 -1.69
CA TYR A 3 -43.10 9.24 -2.24
C TYR A 3 -42.89 8.52 -3.57
N THR A 4 -43.38 9.15 -4.64
CA THR A 4 -43.22 8.73 -6.03
C THR A 4 -42.25 9.66 -6.73
N VAL A 5 -41.65 9.18 -7.83
CA VAL A 5 -40.79 9.99 -8.70
C VAL A 5 -41.50 11.28 -9.16
N GLU A 6 -42.79 11.19 -9.51
CA GLU A 6 -43.60 12.33 -9.94
C GLU A 6 -43.78 13.37 -8.83
N SER A 7 -44.11 12.93 -7.62
CA SER A 7 -44.26 13.82 -6.46
C SER A 7 -42.97 14.58 -6.16
N ILE A 8 -41.83 13.89 -6.23
CA ILE A 8 -40.51 14.50 -6.01
C ILE A 8 -40.16 15.46 -7.15
N GLY A 9 -40.48 15.10 -8.40
CA GLY A 9 -40.31 15.98 -9.56
C GLY A 9 -41.04 17.32 -9.40
N LEU A 10 -42.30 17.29 -8.95
CA LEU A 10 -43.09 18.51 -8.69
C LEU A 10 -42.49 19.38 -7.59
N ARG A 11 -41.97 18.76 -6.52
CA ARG A 11 -41.28 19.48 -5.43
C ARG A 11 -39.99 20.11 -5.92
N LEU A 12 -39.19 19.39 -6.71
CA LEU A 12 -37.96 19.93 -7.31
C LEU A 12 -38.24 21.11 -8.24
N LEU A 13 -39.32 21.06 -9.03
CA LEU A 13 -39.75 22.21 -9.84
C LEU A 13 -40.11 23.43 -8.98
N THR A 14 -40.78 23.21 -7.85
CA THR A 14 -41.08 24.29 -6.89
C THR A 14 -39.80 24.90 -6.32
N ILE A 15 -38.83 24.06 -5.93
CA ILE A 15 -37.53 24.51 -5.41
C ILE A 15 -36.73 25.25 -6.50
N ASN A 16 -36.75 24.79 -7.75
CA ASN A 16 -36.07 25.43 -8.87
C ASN A 16 -36.58 26.86 -9.12
N ASN A 17 -37.89 27.07 -8.99
CA ASN A 17 -38.54 28.35 -9.22
C ASN A 17 -38.52 29.29 -8.00
N PHE A 18 -37.89 28.88 -6.90
CA PHE A 18 -37.75 29.70 -5.70
C PHE A 18 -36.94 30.98 -5.99
N LYS A 19 -37.52 32.14 -5.70
CA LYS A 19 -36.93 33.46 -6.00
C LYS A 19 -36.18 34.12 -4.82
N GLY A 20 -35.94 33.39 -3.73
CA GLY A 20 -35.24 33.91 -2.54
C GLY A 20 -33.73 33.73 -2.59
N SER A 21 -33.09 33.82 -1.42
CA SER A 21 -31.64 33.67 -1.28
C SER A 21 -31.16 32.26 -1.72
N PRO A 22 -30.00 32.16 -2.40
CA PRO A 22 -29.38 30.86 -2.74
C PRO A 22 -29.22 29.93 -1.54
N MET A 23 -28.93 30.45 -0.35
CA MET A 23 -28.76 29.63 0.86
C MET A 23 -30.07 28.97 1.27
N VAL A 24 -31.19 29.70 1.22
CA VAL A 24 -32.51 29.14 1.51
C VAL A 24 -32.88 28.09 0.46
N GLN A 25 -32.51 28.31 -0.81
CA GLN A 25 -32.70 27.30 -1.84
C GLN A 25 -31.91 26.02 -1.56
N VAL A 26 -30.66 26.13 -1.11
CA VAL A 26 -29.84 24.98 -0.67
C VAL A 26 -30.52 24.27 0.51
N ASP A 27 -31.04 24.99 1.49
CA ASP A 27 -31.72 24.39 2.65
C ASP A 27 -32.98 23.62 2.23
N LEU A 28 -33.75 24.13 1.27
CA LEU A 28 -34.90 23.42 0.69
C LEU A 28 -34.47 22.12 0.01
N TYR A 29 -33.37 22.14 -0.76
CA TYR A 29 -32.80 20.95 -1.36
C TYR A 29 -32.33 19.94 -0.32
N VAL A 30 -31.64 20.40 0.72
CA VAL A 30 -31.11 19.56 1.80
C VAL A 30 -32.24 18.93 2.61
N SER A 31 -33.31 19.68 2.89
CA SER A 31 -34.52 19.16 3.55
C SER A 31 -35.18 18.06 2.72
N LEU A 32 -35.34 18.29 1.40
CA LEU A 32 -35.88 17.27 0.50
C LEU A 32 -34.99 16.02 0.46
N LEU A 33 -33.66 16.19 0.46
CA LEU A 33 -32.72 15.08 0.51
C LEU A 33 -32.85 14.27 1.81
N ASP A 34 -33.02 14.93 2.96
CA ASP A 34 -33.26 14.25 4.24
C ASP A 34 -34.53 13.41 4.20
N GLU A 35 -35.59 13.94 3.61
CA GLU A 35 -36.84 13.21 3.42
C GLU A 35 -36.68 11.99 2.49
N ILE A 36 -35.93 12.14 1.40
CA ILE A 36 -35.63 11.04 0.46
C ILE A 36 -34.85 9.94 1.19
N LEU A 37 -33.76 10.29 1.89
CA LEU A 37 -32.93 9.31 2.60
C LEU A 37 -33.64 8.68 3.80
N GLY A 38 -34.58 9.40 4.42
CA GLY A 38 -35.44 8.89 5.48
C GLY A 38 -36.49 7.89 4.98
N ASN A 39 -36.90 7.99 3.71
CA ASN A 39 -37.91 7.12 3.12
C ASN A 39 -37.29 5.94 2.35
N ARG A 40 -36.93 4.88 3.09
CA ARG A 40 -36.30 3.66 2.56
C ARG A 40 -37.30 2.71 1.87
N ASN A 41 -38.07 3.22 0.92
CA ASN A 41 -38.99 2.43 0.11
C ASN A 41 -38.33 1.89 -1.17
N LYS A 42 -39.05 1.07 -1.94
CA LYS A 42 -38.56 0.46 -3.19
C LYS A 42 -38.14 1.49 -4.26
N ASN A 43 -38.63 2.72 -4.20
CA ASN A 43 -38.37 3.78 -5.18
C ASN A 43 -37.19 4.68 -4.78
N LEU A 44 -36.50 4.41 -3.66
CA LEU A 44 -35.43 5.27 -3.15
C LEU A 44 -34.39 5.62 -4.22
N TYR A 45 -33.90 4.60 -4.96
CA TYR A 45 -32.86 4.77 -5.96
C TYR A 45 -33.32 5.64 -7.13
N ASP A 46 -34.52 5.38 -7.67
CA ASP A 46 -35.10 6.17 -8.76
C ASP A 46 -35.36 7.62 -8.34
N ILE A 47 -35.86 7.82 -7.12
CA ILE A 47 -36.11 9.15 -6.56
C ILE A 47 -34.80 9.91 -6.35
N PHE A 48 -33.79 9.26 -5.79
CA PHE A 48 -32.48 9.86 -5.57
C PHE A 48 -31.79 10.20 -6.90
N ASP A 49 -31.88 9.32 -7.88
CA ASP A 49 -31.38 9.55 -9.22
C ASP A 49 -32.01 10.79 -9.88
N VAL A 50 -33.33 10.95 -9.76
CA VAL A 50 -34.07 12.14 -10.23
C VAL A 50 -33.62 13.40 -9.48
N PHE A 51 -33.41 13.30 -8.16
CA PHE A 51 -32.88 14.40 -7.36
C PHE A 51 -31.52 14.87 -7.88
N VAL A 52 -30.55 13.96 -8.04
CA VAL A 52 -29.19 14.31 -8.50
C VAL A 52 -29.22 14.87 -9.93
N ARG A 53 -29.97 14.25 -10.85
CA ARG A 53 -30.15 14.74 -12.22
C ARG A 53 -30.68 16.17 -12.25
N ASN A 54 -31.69 16.49 -11.42
CA ASN A 54 -32.21 17.84 -11.34
C ASN A 54 -31.17 18.82 -10.83
N THR A 55 -30.47 18.48 -9.73
CA THR A 55 -29.44 19.34 -9.12
C THR A 55 -28.34 19.71 -10.11
N VAL A 56 -27.93 18.79 -10.99
CA VAL A 56 -26.85 19.00 -11.97
C VAL A 56 -27.35 19.32 -13.39
N SER A 57 -28.64 19.60 -13.57
CA SER A 57 -29.29 19.78 -14.88
C SER A 57 -28.84 21.01 -15.69
N GLY A 58 -28.05 21.90 -15.08
CA GLY A 58 -27.70 23.21 -15.66
C GLY A 58 -28.81 24.28 -15.54
N LYS A 59 -30.03 23.90 -15.16
CA LYS A 59 -31.12 24.83 -14.84
C LYS A 59 -31.01 25.41 -13.42
N VAL A 60 -30.42 24.63 -12.51
CA VAL A 60 -30.16 25.05 -11.13
C VAL A 60 -28.91 25.93 -11.12
N ASN A 61 -28.95 27.03 -10.37
CA ASN A 61 -27.79 27.89 -10.19
C ASN A 61 -26.56 27.06 -9.73
N VAL A 62 -25.42 27.23 -10.40
CA VAL A 62 -24.22 26.42 -10.15
C VAL A 62 -23.74 26.46 -8.70
N VAL A 63 -23.89 27.59 -8.00
CA VAL A 63 -23.51 27.73 -6.60
C VAL A 63 -24.41 26.85 -5.73
N VAL A 64 -25.73 26.91 -5.95
CA VAL A 64 -26.71 26.08 -5.25
C VAL A 64 -26.49 24.60 -5.53
N ALA A 65 -26.24 24.24 -6.79
CA ALA A 65 -25.95 22.87 -7.19
C ALA A 65 -24.71 22.33 -6.47
N ARG A 66 -23.57 23.04 -6.54
CA ARG A 66 -22.32 22.62 -5.89
C ARG A 66 -22.47 22.48 -4.38
N MET A 67 -23.11 23.45 -3.72
CA MET A 67 -23.36 23.38 -2.28
C MET A 67 -24.26 22.20 -1.91
N THR A 68 -25.31 21.96 -2.70
CA THR A 68 -26.22 20.83 -2.50
C THR A 68 -25.49 19.50 -2.65
N ILE A 69 -24.63 19.34 -3.67
CA ILE A 69 -23.83 18.11 -3.85
C ILE A 69 -22.85 17.93 -2.69
N SER A 70 -22.18 18.99 -2.22
CA SER A 70 -21.31 18.89 -1.03
C SER A 70 -22.08 18.44 0.21
N LYS A 71 -23.31 18.95 0.43
CA LYS A 71 -24.18 18.49 1.52
C LYS A 71 -24.64 17.06 1.31
N LEU A 72 -24.95 16.65 0.08
CA LEU A 72 -25.30 15.27 -0.26
C LEU A 72 -24.18 14.31 0.11
N ILE A 73 -22.95 14.59 -0.32
CA ILE A 73 -21.77 13.76 0.01
C ILE A 73 -21.60 13.67 1.53
N SER A 74 -21.76 14.79 2.25
CA SER A 74 -21.67 14.80 3.71
C SER A 74 -22.72 13.91 4.40
N LYS A 75 -23.92 13.78 3.81
CA LYS A 75 -24.97 12.88 4.31
C LYS A 75 -24.68 11.43 3.95
N LEU A 76 -24.18 11.15 2.74
CA LEU A 76 -23.78 9.80 2.33
C LEU A 76 -22.71 9.21 3.27
N ARG A 77 -21.83 10.04 3.84
CA ARG A 77 -20.86 9.64 4.87
C ARG A 77 -21.48 9.16 6.20
N ARG A 78 -22.76 9.41 6.44
CA ARG A 78 -23.45 9.18 7.73
C ARG A 78 -24.55 8.12 7.65
N ILE A 79 -24.87 7.61 6.47
CA ILE A 79 -25.85 6.53 6.29
C ILE A 79 -25.15 5.17 6.28
N SER A 80 -25.93 4.10 6.23
CA SER A 80 -25.38 2.74 6.13
C SER A 80 -24.57 2.56 4.85
N ASP A 81 -23.41 1.92 4.98
CA ASP A 81 -22.47 1.69 3.88
C ASP A 81 -23.10 0.99 2.67
N VAL A 82 -24.01 0.02 2.89
CA VAL A 82 -24.76 -0.68 1.81
C VAL A 82 -25.51 0.33 0.92
N LEU A 83 -26.25 1.26 1.51
CA LEU A 83 -26.95 2.30 0.75
C LEU A 83 -25.97 3.33 0.18
N ALA A 84 -24.94 3.70 0.94
CA ALA A 84 -24.00 4.73 0.52
C ALA A 84 -23.24 4.34 -0.76
N ILE A 85 -22.85 3.08 -0.93
CA ILE A 85 -22.18 2.61 -2.16
C ILE A 85 -23.07 2.84 -3.39
N ASP A 86 -24.30 2.34 -3.37
CA ASP A 86 -25.23 2.44 -4.50
C ASP A 86 -25.50 3.92 -4.85
N LEU A 87 -25.73 4.75 -3.83
CA LEU A 87 -25.99 6.17 -4.03
C LEU A 87 -24.75 6.94 -4.50
N CYS A 88 -23.54 6.52 -4.10
CA CYS A 88 -22.29 7.04 -4.66
C CYS A 88 -22.16 6.72 -6.15
N GLN A 89 -22.50 5.50 -6.56
CA GLN A 89 -22.48 5.10 -7.98
C GLN A 89 -23.46 5.94 -8.81
N ILE A 90 -24.71 6.07 -8.37
CA ILE A 90 -25.71 6.94 -9.01
C ILE A 90 -25.18 8.38 -9.09
N THR A 91 -24.59 8.90 -8.01
CA THR A 91 -24.04 10.26 -7.99
C THR A 91 -22.91 10.41 -9.01
N LEU A 92 -21.98 9.45 -9.12
CA LEU A 92 -20.88 9.48 -10.08
C LEU A 92 -21.35 9.41 -11.53
N GLU A 93 -22.39 8.65 -11.82
CA GLU A 93 -22.99 8.57 -13.15
C GLU A 93 -23.64 9.89 -13.59
N ARG A 94 -24.16 10.66 -12.63
CA ARG A 94 -24.89 11.91 -12.92
C ARG A 94 -24.02 13.16 -12.87
N LEU A 95 -22.92 13.15 -12.12
CA LEU A 95 -22.04 14.32 -12.03
C LEU A 95 -21.42 14.65 -13.41
N PRO A 96 -21.60 15.89 -13.91
CA PRO A 96 -20.98 16.33 -15.15
C PRO A 96 -19.46 16.26 -15.08
N ARG A 97 -18.82 15.72 -16.12
CA ARG A 97 -17.35 15.59 -16.21
C ARG A 97 -16.70 16.90 -16.66
N ASN A 98 -16.91 17.97 -15.89
CA ASN A 98 -16.35 19.29 -16.12
C ASN A 98 -15.72 19.86 -14.84
N TYR A 99 -14.93 20.93 -15.01
CA TYR A 99 -14.15 21.55 -13.93
C TYR A 99 -14.99 22.05 -12.74
N LEU A 100 -16.30 22.23 -12.91
CA LEU A 100 -17.19 22.74 -11.86
C LEU A 100 -17.46 21.70 -10.76
N PHE A 101 -17.40 20.41 -11.11
CA PHE A 101 -17.72 19.29 -10.22
C PHE A 101 -16.55 18.32 -10.02
N ASP A 102 -15.34 18.63 -10.53
CA ASP A 102 -14.17 17.74 -10.40
C ASP A 102 -13.84 17.43 -8.93
N GLU A 103 -14.01 18.39 -8.02
CA GLU A 103 -13.83 18.20 -6.57
C GLU A 103 -14.87 17.24 -6.00
N HIS A 104 -16.15 17.42 -6.35
CA HIS A 104 -17.23 16.53 -5.93
C HIS A 104 -17.06 15.11 -6.46
N ILE A 105 -16.61 14.97 -7.71
CA ILE A 105 -16.28 13.65 -8.29
C ILE A 105 -15.19 12.97 -7.46
N ALA A 106 -14.12 13.69 -7.12
CA ALA A 106 -13.05 13.15 -6.31
C ALA A 106 -13.52 12.78 -4.90
N ASP A 107 -14.38 13.58 -4.28
CA ASP A 107 -14.97 13.30 -2.97
C ASP A 107 -15.85 12.03 -2.98
N VAL A 108 -16.64 11.83 -4.03
CA VAL A 108 -17.49 10.63 -4.16
C VAL A 108 -16.64 9.40 -4.45
N ILE A 109 -15.60 9.49 -5.29
CA ILE A 109 -14.65 8.40 -5.54
C ILE A 109 -13.97 7.98 -4.22
N GLN A 110 -13.46 8.95 -3.46
CA GLN A 110 -12.81 8.68 -2.17
C GLN A 110 -13.79 8.07 -1.15
N LEU A 111 -15.03 8.57 -1.07
CA LEU A 111 -16.05 7.99 -0.21
C LEU A 111 -16.34 6.54 -0.59
N ASN A 112 -16.62 6.27 -1.86
CA ASN A 112 -16.89 4.93 -2.37
C ASN A 112 -15.74 3.97 -2.05
N ALA A 113 -14.51 4.35 -2.41
CA ALA A 113 -13.32 3.55 -2.09
C ALA A 113 -13.17 3.30 -0.58
N SER A 114 -13.42 4.30 0.27
CA SER A 114 -13.33 4.12 1.72
C SER A 114 -14.37 3.12 2.25
N ILE A 115 -15.56 3.06 1.65
CA ILE A 115 -16.59 2.10 2.04
C ILE A 115 -16.17 0.70 1.59
N VAL A 116 -15.74 0.56 0.34
CA VAL A 116 -15.26 -0.71 -0.25
C VAL A 116 -14.08 -1.27 0.56
N GLU A 117 -13.13 -0.41 0.97
CA GLU A 117 -12.02 -0.76 1.85
C GLU A 117 -12.49 -1.30 3.20
N ARG A 118 -13.43 -0.62 3.88
CA ARG A 118 -13.97 -1.07 5.18
C ARG A 118 -14.66 -2.43 5.11
N HIS A 119 -15.10 -2.85 3.93
CA HIS A 119 -15.72 -4.16 3.70
C HIS A 119 -14.70 -5.25 3.31
N GLY A 120 -13.39 -4.95 3.33
CA GLY A 120 -12.33 -5.90 3.07
C GLY A 120 -11.95 -6.06 1.59
N PHE A 121 -12.50 -5.22 0.71
CA PHE A 121 -12.25 -5.28 -0.73
C PHE A 121 -11.12 -4.30 -1.13
N ALA A 122 -9.91 -4.57 -0.64
CA ALA A 122 -8.77 -3.67 -0.83
C ALA A 122 -8.44 -3.40 -2.31
N LYS A 123 -8.53 -4.44 -3.17
CA LYS A 123 -8.23 -4.31 -4.60
C LYS A 123 -9.23 -3.40 -5.30
N GLU A 124 -10.51 -3.59 -5.05
CA GLU A 124 -11.61 -2.80 -5.62
C GLU A 124 -11.55 -1.35 -5.15
N ALA A 125 -11.17 -1.12 -3.89
CA ALA A 125 -10.93 0.22 -3.36
C ALA A 125 -9.76 0.91 -4.09
N ALA A 126 -8.66 0.18 -4.32
CA ALA A 126 -7.50 0.69 -5.07
C ALA A 126 -7.87 1.07 -6.51
N VAL A 127 -8.61 0.18 -7.20
CA VAL A 127 -9.12 0.42 -8.56
C VAL A 127 -10.06 1.62 -8.60
N THR A 128 -10.92 1.78 -7.59
CA THR A 128 -11.82 2.92 -7.47
C THR A 128 -11.04 4.23 -7.32
N LEU A 129 -10.07 4.30 -6.41
CA LEU A 129 -9.20 5.48 -6.26
C LEU A 129 -8.35 5.76 -7.49
N ALA A 130 -7.92 4.72 -8.22
CA ALA A 130 -7.16 4.86 -9.45
C ALA A 130 -7.92 5.60 -10.57
N THR A 131 -9.25 5.73 -10.47
CA THR A 131 -10.07 6.53 -11.40
C THR A 131 -10.03 8.03 -11.17
N LEU A 132 -9.37 8.49 -10.09
CA LEU A 132 -9.20 9.92 -9.82
C LEU A 132 -8.45 10.61 -10.99
N PRO A 133 -8.84 11.84 -11.38
CA PRO A 133 -8.25 12.55 -12.51
C PRO A 133 -6.90 13.21 -12.16
N PHE A 134 -5.88 12.39 -11.89
CA PHE A 134 -4.55 12.85 -11.43
C PHE A 134 -3.82 13.83 -12.36
N ASP A 135 -4.11 13.78 -13.66
CA ASP A 135 -3.43 14.58 -14.70
C ASP A 135 -3.95 16.02 -14.80
N LYS A 136 -5.12 16.32 -14.23
CA LYS A 136 -5.74 17.65 -14.30
C LYS A 136 -5.42 18.46 -13.04
N ALA A 137 -4.47 19.39 -13.13
CA ALA A 137 -4.22 20.32 -12.03
C ALA A 137 -5.51 21.11 -11.71
N SER A 138 -5.93 21.07 -10.45
CA SER A 138 -7.12 21.76 -9.94
C SER A 138 -6.85 22.27 -8.52
N SER A 139 -7.79 23.01 -7.93
CA SER A 139 -7.65 23.55 -6.57
C SER A 139 -7.43 22.46 -5.52
N TYR A 140 -8.06 21.29 -5.67
CA TYR A 140 -7.90 20.16 -4.75
C TYR A 140 -6.78 19.20 -5.18
N ASN A 141 -6.53 19.05 -6.49
CA ASN A 141 -5.56 18.09 -7.06
C ASN A 141 -4.12 18.61 -6.97
N THR A 142 -3.70 18.91 -5.75
CA THR A 142 -2.38 19.44 -5.41
C THR A 142 -1.30 18.35 -5.45
N VAL A 143 -0.02 18.74 -5.46
CA VAL A 143 1.09 17.77 -5.40
C VAL A 143 1.02 16.87 -4.14
N PRO A 144 0.79 17.40 -2.92
CA PRO A 144 0.60 16.58 -1.74
C PRO A 144 -0.59 15.61 -1.85
N PHE A 145 -1.74 16.08 -2.33
CA PHE A 145 -2.92 15.22 -2.52
C PHE A 145 -2.61 14.02 -3.43
N ARG A 146 -1.97 14.27 -4.58
CA ARG A 146 -1.60 13.19 -5.52
C ARG A 146 -0.61 12.22 -4.92
N PHE A 147 0.38 12.73 -4.20
CA PHE A 147 1.36 11.90 -3.53
C PHE A 147 0.69 10.97 -2.51
N ASP A 148 -0.12 11.51 -1.60
CA ASP A 148 -0.81 10.72 -0.58
C ASP A 148 -1.78 9.70 -1.20
N MET A 149 -2.49 10.08 -2.28
CA MET A 149 -3.38 9.17 -3.00
C MET A 149 -2.61 8.04 -3.71
N TYR A 150 -1.46 8.32 -4.32
CA TYR A 150 -0.63 7.27 -4.91
C TYR A 150 -0.09 6.30 -3.85
N VAL A 151 0.33 6.81 -2.69
CA VAL A 151 0.74 5.96 -1.56
C VAL A 151 -0.43 5.11 -1.07
N LYS A 152 -1.63 5.69 -0.93
CA LYS A 152 -2.85 4.97 -0.52
C LYS A 152 -3.25 3.87 -1.52
N ILE A 153 -3.21 4.16 -2.81
CA ILE A 153 -3.49 3.16 -3.86
C ILE A 153 -2.46 2.03 -3.80
N ALA A 154 -1.17 2.36 -3.66
CA ALA A 154 -0.12 1.37 -3.52
C ALA A 154 -0.31 0.49 -2.28
N SER A 155 -0.70 1.07 -1.14
CA SER A 155 -0.95 0.30 0.08
C SER A 155 -2.10 -0.70 -0.05
N LEU A 156 -3.17 -0.31 -0.76
CA LEU A 156 -4.33 -1.17 -0.98
C LEU A 156 -4.03 -2.32 -1.95
N PHE A 157 -3.28 -2.06 -3.03
CA PHE A 157 -2.81 -3.14 -3.90
C PHE A 157 -1.86 -4.10 -3.18
N LEU A 158 -1.00 -3.58 -2.30
CA LEU A 158 -0.11 -4.42 -1.49
C LEU A 158 -0.88 -5.31 -0.51
N GLU A 159 -1.95 -4.78 0.10
CA GLU A 159 -2.87 -5.55 0.97
C GLU A 159 -3.61 -6.65 0.19
N ALA A 160 -3.97 -6.38 -1.06
CA ALA A 160 -4.57 -7.35 -1.98
C ALA A 160 -3.57 -8.30 -2.66
N ASP A 161 -2.33 -8.35 -2.17
CA ASP A 161 -1.23 -9.16 -2.71
C ASP A 161 -0.82 -8.86 -4.17
N ASP A 162 -1.30 -7.75 -4.75
CA ASP A 162 -0.94 -7.28 -6.08
C ASP A 162 0.31 -6.38 -6.00
N VAL A 163 1.46 -7.00 -5.70
CA VAL A 163 2.76 -6.31 -5.58
C VAL A 163 3.13 -5.58 -6.88
N GLY A 164 2.66 -6.09 -8.03
CA GLY A 164 2.83 -5.48 -9.35
C GLY A 164 2.23 -4.09 -9.43
N GLN A 165 0.92 -3.98 -9.16
CA GLN A 165 0.25 -2.69 -9.17
C GLN A 165 0.69 -1.78 -8.02
N ALA A 166 0.99 -2.34 -6.84
CA ALA A 166 1.54 -1.56 -5.73
C ALA A 166 2.82 -0.82 -6.14
N GLU A 167 3.74 -1.51 -6.83
CA GLU A 167 4.99 -0.93 -7.32
C GLU A 167 4.76 0.15 -8.40
N VAL A 168 3.75 -0.02 -9.27
CA VAL A 168 3.40 0.99 -10.27
C VAL A 168 3.02 2.31 -9.61
N TYR A 169 2.14 2.27 -8.60
CA TYR A 169 1.64 3.48 -7.94
C TYR A 169 2.66 4.11 -6.99
N ILE A 170 3.45 3.31 -6.26
CA ILE A 170 4.49 3.87 -5.38
C ILE A 170 5.58 4.60 -6.19
N LYS A 171 5.90 4.13 -7.41
CA LYS A 171 6.83 4.82 -8.32
C LYS A 171 6.26 6.12 -8.88
N ARG A 172 4.92 6.26 -8.97
CA ARG A 172 4.30 7.56 -9.28
C ARG A 172 4.43 8.54 -8.11
N ALA A 173 4.30 8.06 -6.87
CA ALA A 173 4.56 8.86 -5.67
C ALA A 173 6.04 9.31 -5.60
N ALA A 174 6.98 8.42 -5.90
CA ALA A 174 8.43 8.72 -5.89
C ALA A 174 8.81 9.95 -6.75
N LYS A 175 8.15 10.13 -7.91
CA LYS A 175 8.36 11.30 -8.79
C LYS A 175 7.96 12.65 -8.15
N LEU A 176 7.15 12.60 -7.10
CA LEU A 176 6.65 13.77 -6.39
C LEU A 176 7.34 13.96 -5.02
N GLU A 177 8.08 12.98 -4.50
CA GLU A 177 8.67 12.96 -3.15
C GLU A 177 9.46 14.22 -2.82
N SER A 178 10.30 14.71 -3.75
CA SER A 178 11.14 15.89 -3.54
C SER A 178 10.36 17.20 -3.30
N LYS A 179 9.06 17.20 -3.58
CA LYS A 179 8.15 18.34 -3.39
C LYS A 179 7.31 18.22 -2.12
N ILE A 180 7.44 17.13 -1.36
CA ILE A 180 6.65 16.86 -0.16
C ILE A 180 7.42 17.33 1.07
N THR A 181 6.80 18.23 1.83
CA THR A 181 7.35 18.79 3.07
C THR A 181 6.77 18.16 4.32
N VAL A 182 5.62 17.48 4.20
CA VAL A 182 4.93 16.85 5.33
C VAL A 182 5.64 15.56 5.71
N LEU A 183 6.27 15.54 6.88
CA LEU A 183 7.06 14.41 7.37
C LEU A 183 6.25 13.10 7.41
N GLN A 184 5.00 13.15 7.86
CA GLN A 184 4.15 11.96 7.98
C GLN A 184 3.89 11.29 6.62
N SER A 185 3.66 12.09 5.56
CA SER A 185 3.49 11.59 4.19
C SER A 185 4.77 10.92 3.71
N THR A 186 5.94 11.55 3.94
CA THR A 186 7.24 10.98 3.57
C THR A 186 7.51 9.66 4.31
N ILE A 187 7.21 9.58 5.61
CA ILE A 187 7.33 8.33 6.39
C ILE A 187 6.43 7.25 5.82
N SER A 188 5.15 7.57 5.54
CA SER A 188 4.19 6.61 5.00
C SER A 188 4.65 6.04 3.66
N TYR A 189 5.07 6.92 2.74
CA TYR A 189 5.64 6.52 1.45
C TYR A 189 6.84 5.59 1.62
N ARG A 190 7.85 5.98 2.41
CA ARG A 190 9.07 5.19 2.59
C ARG A 190 8.77 3.82 3.21
N MET A 191 7.83 3.75 4.16
CA MET A 191 7.41 2.50 4.79
C MET A 191 6.79 1.55 3.77
N TYR A 192 5.83 2.02 2.96
CA TYR A 192 5.21 1.18 1.94
C TYR A 192 6.16 0.83 0.81
N TYR A 193 7.08 1.73 0.45
CA TYR A 193 8.07 1.43 -0.58
C TYR A 193 9.04 0.34 -0.12
N ALA A 194 9.52 0.40 1.13
CA ALA A 194 10.33 -0.67 1.74
C ALA A 194 9.59 -2.02 1.73
N ARG A 195 8.32 -2.04 2.12
CA ARG A 195 7.48 -3.26 2.10
C ARG A 195 7.33 -3.82 0.68
N ILE A 196 7.15 -2.96 -0.33
CA ILE A 196 7.06 -3.40 -1.73
C ILE A 196 8.40 -3.98 -2.19
N LEU A 197 9.53 -3.34 -1.88
CA LEU A 197 10.86 -3.84 -2.20
C LEU A 197 11.12 -5.21 -1.57
N GLU A 198 10.76 -5.36 -0.30
CA GLU A 198 10.85 -6.63 0.42
C GLU A 198 10.01 -7.73 -0.24
N ARG A 199 8.75 -7.44 -0.61
CA ARG A 199 7.89 -8.37 -1.37
C ARG A 199 8.40 -8.68 -2.79
N ARG A 200 9.26 -7.82 -3.34
CA ARG A 200 9.98 -8.03 -4.61
C ARG A 200 11.33 -8.72 -4.44
N HIS A 201 11.68 -9.12 -3.21
CA HIS A 201 12.97 -9.71 -2.84
C HIS A 201 14.18 -8.79 -3.11
N LYS A 202 13.92 -7.48 -3.16
CA LYS A 202 14.92 -6.40 -3.21
C LYS A 202 15.33 -6.04 -1.79
N PHE A 203 15.94 -7.01 -1.12
CA PHE A 203 16.13 -6.97 0.33
C PHE A 203 17.16 -5.94 0.78
N VAL A 204 18.24 -5.72 0.02
CA VAL A 204 19.23 -4.67 0.33
C VAL A 204 18.54 -3.31 0.35
N GLU A 205 17.82 -2.96 -0.73
CA GLU A 205 17.17 -1.66 -0.84
C GLU A 205 16.08 -1.51 0.24
N ALA A 206 15.30 -2.57 0.50
CA ALA A 206 14.32 -2.56 1.58
C ALA A 206 14.97 -2.32 2.96
N ALA A 207 16.11 -2.96 3.23
CA ALA A 207 16.84 -2.82 4.48
C ALA A 207 17.35 -1.39 4.69
N GLU A 208 17.85 -0.73 3.65
CA GLU A 208 18.28 0.67 3.71
C GLU A 208 17.12 1.59 4.10
N TYR A 209 15.97 1.47 3.45
CA TYR A 209 14.78 2.25 3.80
C TYR A 209 14.33 2.02 5.23
N TYR A 210 14.26 0.75 5.67
CA TYR A 210 13.88 0.45 7.05
C TYR A 210 14.91 0.97 8.05
N LYS A 211 16.21 0.86 7.77
CA LYS A 211 17.27 1.37 8.64
C LYS A 211 17.17 2.89 8.79
N ASP A 212 16.99 3.62 7.70
CA ASP A 212 16.79 5.06 7.72
C ASP A 212 15.55 5.46 8.52
N LEU A 213 14.43 4.78 8.29
CA LEU A 213 13.19 4.98 9.03
C LEU A 213 13.34 4.67 10.53
N SER A 214 14.17 3.68 10.89
CA SER A 214 14.41 3.29 12.28
C SER A 214 15.08 4.39 13.10
N SER A 215 15.71 5.38 12.45
CA SER A 215 16.35 6.52 13.11
C SER A 215 15.31 7.52 13.66
N ILE A 216 14.04 7.38 13.30
CA ILE A 216 12.94 8.23 13.78
C ILE A 216 12.42 7.69 15.12
N THR A 217 12.44 8.54 16.15
CA THR A 217 12.19 8.18 17.56
C THR A 217 10.92 7.35 17.80
N HIS A 218 9.83 7.61 17.06
CA HIS A 218 8.51 7.01 17.29
C HIS A 218 8.22 5.71 16.51
N VAL A 219 9.11 5.26 15.64
CA VAL A 219 8.88 4.08 14.76
C VAL A 219 9.99 3.03 14.91
N SER A 220 10.92 3.24 15.84
CA SER A 220 12.30 2.79 15.70
C SER A 220 12.51 1.27 15.77
N LEU A 221 12.06 0.60 16.83
CA LEU A 221 12.49 -0.78 17.11
C LEU A 221 11.90 -1.83 16.15
N PRO A 222 10.58 -1.88 15.90
CA PRO A 222 10.00 -2.85 14.96
C PRO A 222 10.51 -2.65 13.53
N VAL A 223 10.77 -1.40 13.15
CA VAL A 223 11.30 -1.06 11.81
C VAL A 223 12.77 -1.45 11.70
N LEU A 224 13.58 -1.23 12.76
CA LEU A 224 14.95 -1.74 12.81
C LEU A 224 15.00 -3.27 12.67
N GLN A 225 14.08 -3.97 13.32
CA GLN A 225 13.96 -5.42 13.19
C GLN A 225 13.67 -5.85 11.74
N ARG A 226 12.83 -5.10 11.00
CA ARG A 226 12.62 -5.33 9.57
C ARG A 226 13.87 -5.08 8.74
N ALA A 227 14.65 -4.05 9.07
CA ALA A 227 15.95 -3.78 8.43
C ALA A 227 16.93 -4.94 8.63
N ILE A 228 16.96 -5.52 9.83
CA ILE A 228 17.78 -6.70 10.16
C ILE A 228 17.34 -7.91 9.33
N VAL A 229 16.04 -8.21 9.33
CA VAL A 229 15.48 -9.33 8.56
C VAL A 229 15.85 -9.20 7.08
N CYS A 230 15.63 -8.03 6.48
CA CYS A 230 15.98 -7.79 5.08
C CYS A 230 17.50 -7.89 4.84
N THR A 231 18.34 -7.38 5.75
CA THR A 231 19.80 -7.48 5.61
C THR A 231 20.27 -8.95 5.63
N ILE A 232 19.69 -9.77 6.51
CA ILE A 232 19.99 -11.20 6.61
C ILE A 232 19.53 -11.97 5.36
N LEU A 233 18.32 -11.69 4.87
CA LEU A 233 17.73 -12.32 3.68
C LEU A 233 18.37 -11.88 2.35
N SER A 234 19.11 -10.79 2.35
CA SER A 234 19.80 -10.30 1.16
C SER A 234 20.82 -11.33 0.64
N PRO A 235 20.93 -11.51 -0.69
CA PRO A 235 22.07 -12.19 -1.30
C PRO A 235 23.40 -11.57 -0.86
N PHE A 236 24.48 -12.35 -0.95
CA PHE A 236 25.82 -11.85 -0.65
C PHE A 236 26.26 -10.77 -1.66
N CYS A 237 26.43 -9.53 -1.18
CA CYS A 237 26.96 -8.39 -1.95
C CYS A 237 27.69 -7.37 -1.04
N GLN A 238 28.29 -6.33 -1.64
CA GLN A 238 29.04 -5.30 -0.92
C GLN A 238 28.12 -4.47 -0.02
N GLU A 239 26.95 -4.08 -0.51
CA GLU A 239 25.96 -3.28 0.20
C GLU A 239 25.42 -4.02 1.43
N ARG A 240 25.12 -5.32 1.29
CA ARG A 240 24.78 -6.19 2.44
C ARG A 240 25.88 -6.18 3.49
N SER A 241 27.14 -6.30 3.07
CA SER A 241 28.28 -6.32 3.99
C SER A 241 28.42 -5.00 4.76
N MET A 242 28.16 -3.86 4.09
CA MET A 242 28.12 -2.54 4.72
C MET A 242 26.97 -2.41 5.72
N LEU A 243 25.77 -2.88 5.37
CA LEU A 243 24.61 -2.89 6.26
C LEU A 243 24.87 -3.73 7.52
N LEU A 244 25.44 -4.94 7.37
CA LEU A 244 25.84 -5.78 8.50
C LEU A 244 26.82 -5.07 9.43
N ALA A 245 27.82 -4.38 8.88
CA ALA A 245 28.79 -3.62 9.68
C ALA A 245 28.12 -2.46 10.46
N GLN A 246 27.21 -1.74 9.79
CA GLN A 246 26.48 -0.63 10.40
C GLN A 246 25.51 -1.12 11.49
N LEU A 247 24.81 -2.23 11.25
CA LEU A 247 23.91 -2.86 12.22
C LEU A 247 24.69 -3.39 13.42
N HIS A 248 25.83 -4.04 13.20
CA HIS A 248 26.68 -4.54 14.29
C HIS A 248 27.16 -3.41 15.24
N GLN A 249 27.35 -2.20 14.73
CA GLN A 249 27.70 -1.02 15.54
C GLN A 249 26.50 -0.36 16.23
N ASP A 250 25.27 -0.70 15.86
CA ASP A 250 24.06 -0.12 16.43
C ASP A 250 23.74 -0.77 17.79
N ASN A 251 23.97 -0.01 18.86
CA ASN A 251 23.73 -0.47 20.24
C ASN A 251 22.29 -0.94 20.50
N ARG A 252 21.31 -0.52 19.70
CA ARG A 252 19.91 -0.92 19.87
C ARG A 252 19.69 -2.40 19.55
N ILE A 253 20.56 -3.00 18.73
CA ILE A 253 20.44 -4.40 18.31
C ILE A 253 20.77 -5.38 19.43
N LYS A 254 21.55 -4.98 20.44
CA LYS A 254 21.91 -5.82 21.59
C LYS A 254 20.71 -6.41 22.34
N ASN A 255 19.55 -5.78 22.22
CA ASN A 255 18.30 -6.23 22.85
C ASN A 255 17.35 -6.95 21.88
N LEU A 256 17.80 -7.28 20.66
CA LEU A 256 16.98 -7.91 19.62
C LEU A 256 17.40 -9.37 19.39
N LEU A 257 16.43 -10.21 19.04
CA LEU A 257 16.59 -11.67 18.79
C LEU A 257 17.59 -12.04 17.69
N ALA A 258 18.13 -11.06 16.97
CA ALA A 258 19.01 -11.26 15.82
C ALA A 258 20.44 -10.75 16.05
N HIS A 259 20.77 -10.29 17.27
CA HIS A 259 22.10 -9.74 17.59
C HIS A 259 23.24 -10.68 17.20
N ASP A 260 23.20 -11.91 17.71
CA ASP A 260 24.30 -12.88 17.51
C ASP A 260 24.41 -13.33 16.05
N ILE A 261 23.29 -13.36 15.33
CA ILE A 261 23.26 -13.67 13.89
C ILE A 261 23.90 -12.54 13.09
N ILE A 262 23.60 -11.27 13.42
CA ILE A 262 24.24 -10.11 12.77
C ILE A 262 25.75 -10.12 13.01
N GLU A 263 26.20 -10.38 14.24
CA GLU A 263 27.63 -10.47 14.57
C GLU A 263 28.31 -11.57 13.75
N LYS A 264 27.77 -12.80 13.76
CA LYS A 264 28.31 -13.90 12.95
C LYS A 264 28.31 -13.60 11.47
N MET A 265 27.22 -13.02 10.95
CA MET A 265 27.12 -12.71 9.53
C MET A 265 28.13 -11.62 9.13
N HIS A 266 28.31 -10.61 9.97
CA HIS A 266 29.30 -9.55 9.77
C HIS A 266 30.73 -10.11 9.78
N LEU A 267 31.05 -10.98 10.74
CA LEU A 267 32.37 -11.61 10.87
C LEU A 267 32.60 -12.74 9.85
N LYS A 268 31.61 -13.05 9.02
CA LYS A 268 31.63 -14.17 8.05
C LYS A 268 31.91 -15.50 8.74
N ILE A 269 31.27 -15.72 9.88
CA ILE A 269 31.27 -16.97 10.63
C ILE A 269 30.05 -17.80 10.17
N VAL A 270 30.24 -19.11 10.11
CA VAL A 270 29.17 -20.07 9.84
C VAL A 270 28.02 -19.92 10.85
N VAL A 271 26.80 -19.86 10.34
CA VAL A 271 25.56 -19.81 11.13
C VAL A 271 24.85 -21.15 11.01
N LYS A 272 24.72 -21.86 12.13
CA LYS A 272 24.09 -23.19 12.16
C LYS A 272 22.58 -23.08 12.30
N ARG A 273 21.85 -24.05 11.75
CA ARG A 273 20.37 -24.03 11.77
C ARG A 273 19.72 -23.87 13.16
N PRO A 274 20.20 -24.52 14.24
CA PRO A 274 19.62 -24.31 15.58
C PRO A 274 19.70 -22.87 16.09
N GLU A 275 20.70 -22.10 15.62
CA GLU A 275 20.92 -20.71 16.02
C GLU A 275 19.95 -19.74 15.33
N LEU A 276 19.22 -20.21 14.32
CA LEU A 276 18.26 -19.43 13.55
C LEU A 276 16.83 -19.58 14.06
N GLN A 277 16.56 -20.47 15.02
CA GLN A 277 15.19 -20.77 15.47
C GLN A 277 14.42 -19.53 15.94
N GLU A 278 15.05 -18.68 16.75
CA GLU A 278 14.42 -17.45 17.22
C GLU A 278 14.24 -16.43 16.07
N PHE A 279 15.23 -16.31 15.19
CA PHE A 279 15.16 -15.42 14.03
C PHE A 279 14.05 -15.83 13.04
N GLU A 280 13.83 -17.14 12.86
CA GLU A 280 12.77 -17.66 12.00
C GLU A 280 11.37 -17.22 12.45
N THR A 281 11.19 -16.87 13.72
CA THR A 281 9.92 -16.31 14.23
C THR A 281 9.64 -14.89 13.73
N LEU A 282 10.69 -14.17 13.28
CA LEU A 282 10.58 -12.82 12.73
C LEU A 282 10.23 -12.79 11.24
N LEU A 283 10.33 -13.94 10.57
CA LEU A 283 10.09 -14.07 9.14
C LEU A 283 8.59 -14.13 8.83
N GLN A 284 8.19 -13.40 7.80
CA GLN A 284 6.83 -13.47 7.25
C GLN A 284 6.69 -14.66 6.30
N GLU A 285 5.45 -15.07 6.02
CA GLU A 285 5.15 -16.24 5.16
C GLU A 285 5.89 -16.18 3.81
N HIS A 286 5.90 -15.01 3.16
CA HIS A 286 6.56 -14.84 1.88
C HIS A 286 8.10 -14.99 1.93
N HIS A 287 8.73 -14.86 3.11
CA HIS A 287 10.17 -15.16 3.28
C HIS A 287 10.45 -16.67 3.34
N LYS A 288 9.45 -17.47 3.71
CA LYS A 288 9.55 -18.93 3.84
C LYS A 288 8.98 -19.67 2.64
N ALA A 289 8.26 -18.96 1.76
CA ALA A 289 7.66 -19.54 0.57
C ALA A 289 8.74 -20.12 -0.37
N ILE A 290 8.53 -21.36 -0.81
CA ILE A 290 9.38 -22.02 -1.79
C ILE A 290 9.18 -21.34 -3.14
N MET A 291 10.28 -20.84 -3.71
CA MET A 291 10.27 -20.19 -5.01
C MET A 291 10.23 -21.23 -6.14
N THR A 292 10.11 -20.78 -7.38
CA THR A 292 10.05 -21.65 -8.58
C THR A 292 11.26 -22.56 -8.77
N ASN A 293 12.40 -22.23 -8.16
CA ASN A 293 13.63 -23.02 -8.16
C ASN A 293 13.73 -23.99 -6.97
N GLY A 294 12.66 -24.22 -6.21
CA GLY A 294 12.61 -25.25 -5.17
C GLY A 294 13.23 -24.85 -3.82
N ILE A 295 13.66 -23.60 -3.65
CA ILE A 295 14.27 -23.10 -2.40
C ILE A 295 13.55 -21.84 -1.91
N SER A 296 13.47 -21.63 -0.60
CA SER A 296 13.00 -20.36 -0.03
C SER A 296 14.07 -19.27 -0.11
N VAL A 297 13.66 -17.99 -0.06
CA VAL A 297 14.63 -16.88 0.03
C VAL A 297 15.48 -16.96 1.30
N PHE A 298 14.89 -17.45 2.39
CA PHE A 298 15.59 -17.62 3.66
C PHE A 298 16.67 -18.70 3.55
N ASP A 299 16.33 -19.91 3.12
CA ASP A 299 17.31 -21.01 3.00
C ASP A 299 18.43 -20.63 2.04
N ARG A 300 18.09 -19.96 0.93
CA ARG A 300 19.09 -19.44 -0.01
C ARG A 300 20.09 -18.51 0.68
N ALA A 301 19.60 -17.54 1.44
CA ALA A 301 20.47 -16.56 2.10
C ALA A 301 21.43 -17.23 3.12
N ILE A 302 20.95 -18.24 3.85
CA ILE A 302 21.78 -18.99 4.80
C ILE A 302 22.84 -19.84 4.10
N ILE A 303 22.47 -20.55 3.03
CA ILE A 303 23.43 -21.34 2.24
C ILE A 303 24.49 -20.42 1.63
N GLU A 304 24.09 -19.33 0.96
CA GLU A 304 25.04 -18.39 0.35
C GLU A 304 26.02 -17.82 1.40
N HIS A 305 25.51 -17.46 2.58
CA HIS A 305 26.35 -16.98 3.68
C HIS A 305 27.35 -18.03 4.17
N ASN A 306 26.88 -19.25 4.43
CA ASN A 306 27.73 -20.32 4.97
C ASN A 306 28.76 -20.80 3.96
N VAL A 307 28.43 -20.83 2.66
CA VAL A 307 29.40 -21.08 1.57
C VAL A 307 30.54 -20.06 1.64
N MET A 308 30.24 -18.77 1.68
CA MET A 308 31.26 -17.71 1.78
C MET A 308 32.05 -17.74 3.09
N ALA A 309 31.45 -18.24 4.17
CA ALA A 309 32.14 -18.42 5.44
C ALA A 309 33.12 -19.59 5.38
N CYS A 310 32.74 -20.70 4.74
CA CYS A 310 33.58 -21.88 4.54
C CYS A 310 34.74 -21.64 3.58
N ASP A 311 34.51 -20.87 2.50
CA ASP A 311 35.53 -20.47 1.52
C ASP A 311 36.79 -19.85 2.15
N LYS A 312 36.62 -19.16 3.29
CA LYS A 312 37.74 -18.55 4.02
C LYS A 312 38.60 -19.53 4.83
N ILE A 313 38.10 -20.73 5.07
CA ILE A 313 38.62 -21.65 6.09
C ILE A 313 39.00 -23.00 5.48
N CYS A 314 38.34 -23.39 4.38
CA CYS A 314 38.48 -24.69 3.75
C CYS A 314 38.89 -24.54 2.29
N ASP A 315 39.99 -25.20 1.90
CA ASP A 315 40.38 -25.30 0.48
C ASP A 315 39.43 -26.22 -0.31
N ILE A 316 38.89 -27.26 0.35
CA ILE A 316 37.98 -28.26 -0.22
C ILE A 316 36.91 -28.62 0.81
N ILE A 317 35.65 -28.67 0.42
CA ILE A 317 34.52 -29.11 1.24
C ILE A 317 33.52 -29.90 0.40
N SER A 318 32.98 -30.99 0.93
CA SER A 318 31.92 -31.75 0.25
C SER A 318 30.56 -31.07 0.39
N PHE A 319 29.66 -31.29 -0.57
CA PHE A 319 28.30 -30.74 -0.48
C PHE A 319 27.52 -31.30 0.70
N GLU A 320 27.74 -32.54 1.11
CA GLU A 320 27.12 -33.14 2.29
C GLU A 320 27.52 -32.42 3.57
N ALA A 321 28.81 -32.08 3.72
CA ALA A 321 29.31 -31.35 4.88
C ALA A 321 28.72 -29.93 4.92
N LEU A 322 28.71 -29.23 3.78
CA LEU A 322 28.16 -27.88 3.66
C LEU A 322 26.64 -27.84 3.91
N ALA A 323 25.93 -28.85 3.42
CA ALA A 323 24.49 -29.03 3.61
C ALA A 323 24.16 -29.33 5.09
N ALA A 324 24.93 -30.21 5.72
CA ALA A 324 24.79 -30.51 7.15
C ALA A 324 25.02 -29.27 8.03
N ILE A 325 25.99 -28.42 7.68
CA ILE A 325 26.25 -27.15 8.36
C ILE A 325 25.07 -26.18 8.23
N SER A 326 24.52 -26.06 7.03
CA SER A 326 23.42 -25.13 6.72
C SER A 326 22.05 -25.65 7.17
N GLY A 327 21.94 -26.95 7.46
CA GLY A 327 20.68 -27.61 7.78
C GLY A 327 19.72 -27.64 6.59
N THR A 328 20.26 -27.85 5.39
CA THR A 328 19.53 -27.85 4.12
C THR A 328 19.79 -29.14 3.33
N PRO A 329 18.93 -29.52 2.37
CA PRO A 329 19.19 -30.66 1.48
C PRO A 329 20.46 -30.46 0.63
N THR A 330 21.20 -31.54 0.39
CA THR A 330 22.49 -31.51 -0.35
C THR A 330 22.35 -31.01 -1.79
N ASP A 331 21.32 -31.47 -2.49
CA ASP A 331 20.97 -31.06 -3.86
C ASP A 331 20.68 -29.54 -3.94
N VAL A 332 19.98 -29.01 -2.96
CA VAL A 332 19.67 -27.58 -2.85
C VAL A 332 20.94 -26.77 -2.57
N THR A 333 21.80 -27.26 -1.67
CA THR A 333 23.09 -26.63 -1.35
C THR A 333 24.03 -26.60 -2.54
N GLU A 334 24.15 -27.72 -3.26
CA GLU A 334 24.93 -27.84 -4.50
C GLU A 334 24.45 -26.85 -5.55
N LEU A 335 23.13 -26.76 -5.78
CA LEU A 335 22.53 -25.83 -6.74
C LEU A 335 22.91 -24.37 -6.43
N VAL A 336 22.82 -23.97 -5.16
CA VAL A 336 23.15 -22.59 -4.75
C VAL A 336 24.64 -22.31 -4.93
N ALA A 337 25.52 -23.20 -4.45
CA ALA A 337 26.96 -23.03 -4.59
C ALA A 337 27.41 -22.99 -6.06
N SER A 338 26.89 -23.91 -6.89
CA SER A 338 27.12 -23.93 -8.34
C SER A 338 26.75 -22.61 -9.00
N LYS A 339 25.61 -22.06 -8.62
CA LYS A 339 25.14 -20.78 -9.14
C LYS A 339 26.01 -19.61 -8.70
N MET A 340 26.50 -19.61 -7.46
CA MET A 340 27.44 -18.59 -6.98
C MET A 340 28.74 -18.59 -7.79
N ILE A 341 29.27 -19.77 -8.12
CA ILE A 341 30.46 -19.92 -8.98
C ILE A 341 30.16 -19.42 -10.40
N ALA A 342 29.06 -19.86 -11.00
CA ALA A 342 28.67 -19.47 -12.35
C ALA A 342 28.42 -17.95 -12.49
N GLU A 343 27.93 -17.31 -11.44
CA GLU A 343 27.72 -15.85 -11.36
C GLU A 343 29.00 -15.07 -11.01
N GLY A 344 30.12 -15.74 -10.76
CA GLY A 344 31.39 -15.12 -10.36
C GLY A 344 31.38 -14.52 -8.95
N ARG A 345 30.43 -14.95 -8.10
CA ARG A 345 30.30 -14.49 -6.70
C ARG A 345 31.10 -15.34 -5.72
N LEU A 346 31.50 -16.55 -6.13
CA LEU A 346 32.39 -17.46 -5.41
C LEU A 346 33.50 -17.90 -6.37
N GLU A 347 34.75 -17.75 -5.96
CA GLU A 347 35.88 -18.29 -6.71
C GLU A 347 36.05 -19.78 -6.37
N GLY A 348 35.99 -20.66 -7.37
CA GLY A 348 36.09 -22.10 -7.13
C GLY A 348 35.68 -22.94 -8.33
N HIS A 349 35.77 -24.26 -8.18
CA HIS A 349 35.26 -25.23 -9.14
C HIS A 349 34.64 -26.41 -8.39
N ILE A 350 33.74 -27.13 -9.07
CA ILE A 350 33.10 -28.33 -8.53
C ILE A 350 33.87 -29.53 -9.05
N GLY A 351 34.38 -30.36 -8.14
CA GLY A 351 35.02 -31.64 -8.46
C GLY A 351 34.00 -32.73 -8.79
N GLU A 352 34.44 -33.74 -9.53
CA GLU A 352 33.63 -34.95 -9.85
C GLU A 352 33.31 -35.81 -8.63
#